data_AF-A0A076NH83-F1
#
_entry.id   AF-A0A076NH83-F1
#
_cell.length_a   1.000
_cell.length_b   1.000
_cell.length_c   1.000
_cell.angle_alpha   90.00
_cell.angle_beta   90.00
_cell.angle_gamma   90.00
#
_symmetry.space_group_name_H-M   'P 1'
#
loop_
_entity.id
_entity.type
_entity.pdbx_description
1 polymer ?
#
loop_
_entity_poly.entity_id
_entity_poly.type
_entity_poly.pdbx_seq_one_letter_code
_entity_poly.pdbx_strand_id
1 'polypeptide(L)' 'MFNVAAGMWVVILFLLAGMLVGGVWSAYQNGSKAVTVILALCAVIAFAFALFNMAKVV' A
#
# COMPACT_ATOMS: atom_id res chain seq x y z
N MET A 1 16.27 -21.14 -4.58
CA MET A 1 14.93 -21.66 -4.25
C MET A 1 13.96 -20.48 -4.30
N PHE A 2 12.96 -20.48 -5.17
CA PHE A 2 11.95 -19.42 -5.17
C PHE A 2 11.19 -19.45 -3.83
N ASN A 3 11.34 -18.40 -3.02
CA ASN A 3 10.59 -18.27 -1.78
C ASN A 3 9.18 -17.77 -2.12
N VAL A 4 8.27 -18.71 -2.39
CA VAL A 4 6.87 -18.43 -2.76
C VAL A 4 6.20 -17.52 -1.74
N ALA A 5 6.48 -17.69 -0.44
CA ALA A 5 5.94 -16.84 0.62
C ALA A 5 6.39 -15.38 0.48
N ALA A 6 7.65 -15.15 0.09
CA ALA A 6 8.16 -13.79 -0.13
C ALA A 6 7.52 -13.12 -1.36
N GLY A 7 7.29 -13.88 -2.44
CA GLY A 7 6.56 -13.39 -3.62
C GLY A 7 5.09 -13.06 -3.30
N MET A 8 4.41 -13.92 -2.55
CA MET A 8 3.03 -13.66 -2.09
C MET A 8 2.94 -12.42 -1.19
N TRP A 9 3.94 -12.19 -0.34
CA TRP A 9 4.00 -11.02 0.52
C TRP A 9 4.06 -9.70 -0.26
N VAL A 10 4.85 -9.66 -1.34
CA VAL A 10 4.91 -8.48 -2.23
C VAL A 10 3.54 -8.18 -2.84
N VAL A 11 2.82 -9.19 -3.33
CA VAL A 11 1.48 -9.02 -3.91
C VAL A 11 0.49 -8.47 -2.89
N ILE A 12 0.53 -8.96 -1.65
CA ILE A 12 -0.32 -8.46 -0.56
C ILE A 12 -0.05 -6.98 -0.27
N LEU A 13 1.22 -6.55 -0.25
CA LEU A 13 1.58 -5.15 -0.04
C LEU A 13 1.04 -4.23 -1.15
N PHE A 14 1.06 -4.68 -2.41
CA PHE A 14 0.46 -3.94 -3.53
C PHE A 14 -1.07 -3.86 -3.41
N LEU A 15 -1.74 -4.94 -3.01
CA LEU A 15 -3.18 -4.94 -2.75
C LEU A 15 -3.56 -4.00 -1.62
N LEU A 16 -2.80 -4.01 -0.52
CA LEU A 16 -2.97 -3.07 0.59
C LEU A 16 -2.80 -1.62 0.12
N ALA A 17 -1.76 -1.33 -0.66
CA ALA A 17 -1.55 0.01 -1.22
C ALA A 17 -2.75 0.45 -2.07
N GLY A 18 -3.27 -0.40 -2.96
CA GLY A 18 -4.47 -0.10 -3.75
C GLY A 18 -5.73 0.12 -2.88
N MET A 19 -5.93 -0.70 -1.85
CA MET A 19 -7.04 -0.57 -0.91
C MET A 19 -6.96 0.73 -0.10
N LEU A 20 -5.75 1.12 0.32
CA LEU A 20 -5.49 2.40 0.98
C LEU A 20 -5.81 3.58 0.07
N VAL A 21 -5.43 3.54 -1.21
CA VAL A 21 -5.80 4.57 -2.20
C VAL A 21 -7.33 4.68 -2.36
N GLY A 22 -8.05 3.55 -2.38
CA GLY A 22 -9.53 3.56 -2.36
C GLY A 22 -10.08 4.20 -1.08
N GLY A 23 -9.46 3.94 0.07
CA GLY A 23 -9.78 4.58 1.34
C GLY A 23 -9.53 6.08 1.35
N VAL A 24 -8.44 6.56 0.72
CA VAL A 24 -8.16 8.01 0.54
C VAL A 24 -9.31 8.68 -0.18
N TRP A 25 -9.80 8.09 -1.28
CA TRP A 25 -10.91 8.65 -2.05
C TRP A 25 -12.23 8.66 -1.27
N SER A 26 -12.50 7.61 -0.49
CA SER A 26 -13.66 7.55 0.41
C SER A 26 -13.58 8.63 1.50
N ALA A 27 -12.41 8.80 2.13
CA ALA A 27 -12.18 9.82 3.15
C ALA A 27 -12.28 11.25 2.59
N TYR A 28 -11.85 11.45 1.34
CA TYR A 28 -11.94 12.73 0.66
C TYR A 28 -13.40 13.15 0.42
N GLN A 29 -14.22 12.21 -0.08
CA GLN A 29 -15.66 12.44 -0.26
C GLN A 29 -16.40 12.70 1.04
N ASN A 30 -15.92 12.12 2.14
CA ASN A 30 -16.49 12.33 3.47
C ASN A 30 -16.15 13.72 4.07
N GLY A 31 -15.48 14.61 3.32
CA GLY A 31 -15.12 15.97 3.75
C GLY A 31 -13.97 16.06 4.76
N SER A 32 -13.44 14.93 5.23
CA SER A 32 -12.38 14.88 6.24
C SER A 32 -11.00 14.91 5.60
N LYS A 33 -10.51 16.14 5.34
CA LYS A 33 -9.19 16.38 4.74
C LYS A 33 -8.05 15.78 5.57
N ALA A 34 -8.14 15.82 6.90
CA ALA A 34 -7.12 15.26 7.78
C ALA A 34 -6.98 13.74 7.62
N VAL A 35 -8.10 13.02 7.60
CA VAL A 35 -8.12 11.54 7.42
C VAL A 35 -7.62 11.15 6.04
N THR A 36 -7.98 11.94 5.01
CA THR A 36 -7.49 11.76 3.64
C THR A 36 -5.95 11.83 3.57
N VAL A 37 -5.36 12.84 4.21
CA VAL A 37 -3.90 13.03 4.22
C VAL A 37 -3.20 11.90 4.96
N ILE A 38 -3.74 11.45 6.10
CA ILE A 38 -3.18 10.33 6.87
C ILE A 38 -3.23 9.04 6.04
N LEU A 39 -4.38 8.73 5.43
CA LEU A 39 -4.47 7.54 4.56
C LEU A 39 -3.55 7.63 3.35
N ALA A 40 -3.38 8.82 2.77
CA ALA A 40 -2.51 9.01 1.62
C ALA A 40 -1.03 8.78 1.99
N LEU A 41 -0.60 9.29 3.15
CA LEU A 41 0.72 9.02 3.70
C LEU A 41 0.93 7.51 3.95
N CYS A 42 -0.05 6.84 4.55
CA CYS A 42 0.00 5.39 4.75
C CYS A 42 0.07 4.62 3.42
N ALA A 43 -0.65 5.06 2.39
CA ALA A 43 -0.62 4.45 1.06
C ALA A 43 0.77 4.55 0.42
N VAL A 44 1.40 5.72 0.50
CA VAL A 44 2.75 5.97 -0.03
C VAL A 44 3.78 5.11 0.68
N ILE A 45 3.71 5.01 2.00
CA ILE A 45 4.62 4.18 2.80
C ILE A 45 4.43 2.69 2.43
N ALA A 46 3.19 2.22 2.33
CA ALA A 46 2.90 0.84 1.94
C ALA A 46 3.44 0.52 0.54
N PHE A 47 3.30 1.44 -0.42
CA PHE A 47 3.84 1.30 -1.77
C PHE A 47 5.37 1.26 -1.81
N ALA A 48 6.03 2.16 -1.06
CA ALA A 48 7.50 2.16 -0.94
C ALA A 48 8.01 0.84 -0.31
N PHE A 49 7.30 0.33 0.71
CA PHE A 49 7.61 -0.96 1.33
C PHE A 49 7.43 -2.12 0.34
N ALA A 50 6.38 -2.08 -0.49
CA ALA A 50 6.14 -3.09 -1.52
C ALA A 50 7.29 -3.13 -2.54
N LEU A 51 7.73 -1.97 -3.02
CA LEU A 51 8.86 -1.84 -3.95
C LEU A 51 10.17 -2.33 -3.34
N PHE A 52 10.46 -1.97 -2.09
CA PHE A 52 11.67 -2.42 -1.42
C PHE A 52 11.70 -3.94 -1.24
N ASN A 53 10.56 -4.55 -0.87
CA ASN A 53 10.46 -6.00 -0.75
C ASN A 53 10.55 -6.68 -2.12
N MET A 54 9.95 -6.11 -3.17
CA MET A 54 10.10 -6.59 -4.53
C MET A 54 11.58 -6.61 -4.96
N ALA A 55 12.32 -5.53 -4.71
CA ALA A 55 13.75 -5.43 -5.03
C ALA A 55 14.65 -6.39 -4.23
N LYS A 56 14.22 -6.80 -3.02
CA LYS A 56 14.90 -7.83 -2.23
C LYS A 56 14.56 -9.27 -2.65
N VAL A 57 13.42 -9.46 -3.30
CA VAL A 57 12.86 -10.79 -3.64
C VAL A 57 13.25 -11.22 -5.06
N VAL A 58 13.49 -10.27 -5.97
CA VAL A 58 14.08 -10.49 -7.30
C VAL A 58 15.57 -10.84 -7.17
#